data_AF-A0A7W1QHB6-F1
#
_entry.id   AF-A0A7W1QHB6-F1
#
_cell.length_a   1.000
_cell.length_b   1.000
_cell.length_c   1.000
_cell.angle_alpha   90.00
_cell.angle_beta   90.00
_cell.angle_gamma   90.00
#
_symmetry.space_group_name_H-M   'P 1'
#
loop_
_entity.id
_entity.type
_entity.pdbx_description
1 polymer ?
#
loop_
_entity_poly.entity_id
_entity_poly.type
_entity_poly.pdbx_seq_one_letter_code
_entity_poly.pdbx_strand_id
1 'polypeptide(L)'
;MFYKKVLPVFLAVLPLVSVFARVEKPDFYSCHKKKGFVVPDITRQARGAASAKMSQDLYNCLAEKCTKRRYSFCVCKRCDNKSYFTSSYSVCSSIAPIEKLFLSRRMQRVKQSLESFIGISIEESSVPLIGACFGGGGCRALLQTAGWLGGAERIGLFDTLCYMSGLSGSTWALNSLVASGLSPTAFKQQLAHRLELTIAEHMRALLLEDKDEISIVLAKKVSLQRPMSVVDDFGILLARIFLKGLVANPYSLSLFDLSYLLFDGNYPFPLSTATSSVVKVPQKRRLSFEFSPLFAGSFELSSFVSTRSFGALYDKGVVQSNSDYSESLGFVMGLCGSAFALDLNSVIEEFCRGFLCTEHDGKKVGKNEAIISAFKGVACTLISKLGERLGVVSSNQHRSPKTIFMREQWGAASCANFAKGLYETSVGSIDSLVLVDAGFEVVDSDRLCLGIMPLLYRGVNLIYVVGTARDYNDVSSLRAAEKKAHLLGLKFPPITYESIGKTGASVFIDEDDLKSPIIVYMPGRAHQGYSLFDPAQEECTRTLNFTYTQREAEALMGLSDFIVGESKEILRYAGKRAVERKMKENA
;
A
#
# COMPACT_ATOMS: atom_id res chain seq x y z
N MET A 1 -19.93 25.74 -31.16
CA MET A 1 -20.01 24.26 -31.05
C MET A 1 -19.36 23.68 -29.78
N PHE A 2 -18.34 24.31 -29.19
CA PHE A 2 -17.68 23.85 -27.95
C PHE A 2 -18.55 24.00 -26.67
N TYR A 3 -19.38 25.06 -26.63
CA TYR A 3 -20.29 25.37 -25.51
C TYR A 3 -21.37 24.31 -25.22
N LYS A 4 -21.81 23.53 -26.21
CA LYS A 4 -22.82 22.46 -26.03
C LYS A 4 -22.24 21.15 -25.47
N LYS A 5 -20.92 20.97 -25.48
CA LYS A 5 -20.24 19.75 -24.99
C LYS A 5 -19.57 19.93 -23.62
N VAL A 6 -19.15 21.15 -23.29
CA VAL A 6 -18.40 21.44 -22.06
C VAL A 6 -19.31 21.89 -20.91
N LEU A 7 -20.39 22.64 -21.19
CA LEU A 7 -21.32 23.12 -20.17
C LEU A 7 -22.05 22.00 -19.39
N PRO A 8 -22.44 20.86 -20.00
CA PRO A 8 -23.01 19.73 -19.25
C PRO A 8 -21.97 19.03 -18.35
N VAL A 9 -20.70 19.00 -18.77
CA VAL A 9 -19.59 18.47 -17.96
C VAL A 9 -19.29 19.40 -16.79
N PHE A 10 -19.38 20.72 -17.00
CA PHE A 10 -19.25 21.74 -15.96
C PHE A 10 -20.41 21.69 -14.95
N LEU A 11 -21.64 21.48 -15.43
CA LEU A 11 -22.83 21.33 -14.59
C LEU A 11 -22.91 19.98 -13.87
N ALA A 12 -22.22 18.94 -14.35
CA ALA A 12 -22.08 17.64 -13.67
C ALA A 12 -21.02 17.64 -12.56
N VAL A 13 -20.09 18.61 -12.56
CA VAL A 13 -19.15 18.87 -11.44
C VAL A 13 -19.77 19.83 -10.42
N LEU A 14 -20.72 20.68 -10.82
CA LEU A 14 -21.49 21.59 -9.95
C LEU A 14 -22.49 20.98 -8.94
N PRO A 15 -22.90 19.69 -8.95
CA PRO A 15 -23.72 19.13 -7.87
C PRO A 15 -22.96 19.10 -6.53
N LEU A 16 -21.64 19.31 -6.54
CA LEU A 16 -20.79 19.42 -5.35
C LEU A 16 -21.06 20.65 -4.47
N VAL A 17 -21.97 21.57 -4.86
CA VAL A 17 -22.42 22.68 -3.98
C VAL A 17 -23.94 22.88 -3.92
N SER A 18 -24.76 22.30 -4.83
CA SER A 18 -26.22 22.54 -4.87
C SER A 18 -27.14 21.32 -4.73
N VAL A 19 -26.65 20.11 -4.39
CA VAL A 19 -27.51 18.96 -4.01
C VAL A 19 -28.05 19.10 -2.57
N PHE A 20 -28.45 20.31 -2.19
CA PHE A 20 -29.27 20.58 -0.99
C PHE A 20 -30.72 20.94 -1.34
N ALA A 21 -31.14 20.83 -2.61
CA ALA A 21 -32.54 21.00 -2.97
C ALA A 21 -32.98 19.99 -4.05
N ARG A 22 -33.65 18.93 -3.59
CA ARG A 22 -34.48 17.97 -4.34
C ARG A 22 -33.75 17.04 -5.32
N VAL A 23 -33.72 15.75 -4.96
CA VAL A 23 -33.61 14.65 -5.93
C VAL A 23 -34.66 13.59 -5.59
N GLU A 24 -35.71 13.53 -6.41
CA GLU A 24 -36.46 12.30 -6.65
C GLU A 24 -35.63 11.38 -7.55
N LYS A 25 -35.75 10.06 -7.32
CA LYS A 25 -34.97 8.97 -7.93
C LYS A 25 -34.94 9.01 -9.47
N PRO A 26 -33.80 8.65 -10.11
CA PRO A 26 -33.83 8.19 -11.50
C PRO A 26 -33.34 6.74 -11.69
N ASP A 27 -34.02 6.06 -12.62
CA ASP A 27 -33.85 4.67 -13.04
C ASP A 27 -32.61 4.43 -13.90
N PHE A 28 -32.11 3.19 -13.84
CA PHE A 28 -30.93 2.66 -14.53
C PHE A 28 -31.17 2.44 -16.04
N TYR A 29 -30.25 2.90 -16.90
CA TYR A 29 -30.20 2.52 -18.33
C TYR A 29 -28.90 1.77 -18.70
N SER A 30 -29.08 0.75 -19.55
CA SER A 30 -28.06 -0.23 -19.98
C SER A 30 -27.01 0.32 -20.95
N CYS A 31 -25.76 -0.14 -20.81
CA CYS A 31 -24.61 0.25 -21.63
C CYS A 31 -24.47 -0.59 -22.92
N HIS A 32 -24.25 0.08 -24.05
CA HIS A 32 -23.96 -0.52 -25.36
C HIS A 32 -22.47 -0.87 -25.53
N LYS A 33 -22.21 -2.06 -26.11
CA LYS A 33 -20.88 -2.61 -26.45
C LYS A 33 -20.16 -1.79 -27.55
N LYS A 34 -18.88 -1.49 -27.34
CA LYS A 34 -17.89 -1.27 -28.41
C LYS A 34 -16.67 -2.17 -28.21
N LYS A 35 -16.19 -2.73 -29.33
CA LYS A 35 -15.07 -3.69 -29.44
C LYS A 35 -13.72 -2.96 -29.41
N GLY A 36 -12.75 -3.50 -28.67
CA GLY A 36 -11.33 -3.14 -28.71
C GLY A 36 -10.62 -3.60 -27.44
N PHE A 37 -9.69 -4.56 -27.56
CA PHE A 37 -8.91 -5.24 -26.51
C PHE A 37 -9.71 -5.94 -25.39
N VAL A 38 -9.81 -7.27 -25.48
CA VAL A 38 -10.32 -8.12 -24.41
C VAL A 38 -9.20 -8.32 -23.39
N VAL A 39 -9.14 -7.48 -22.37
CA VAL A 39 -8.48 -7.87 -21.10
C VAL A 39 -9.40 -8.92 -20.49
N PRO A 40 -8.95 -10.17 -20.25
CA PRO A 40 -9.79 -11.16 -19.59
C PRO A 40 -10.24 -10.59 -18.24
N ASP A 41 -11.53 -10.65 -17.94
CA ASP A 41 -12.05 -10.25 -16.62
C ASP A 41 -11.73 -11.34 -15.59
N ILE A 42 -10.43 -11.51 -15.34
CA ILE A 42 -9.85 -12.46 -14.38
C ILE A 42 -10.48 -12.22 -13.02
N THR A 43 -10.72 -10.95 -12.65
CA THR A 43 -11.38 -10.61 -11.39
C THR A 43 -12.80 -11.16 -11.28
N ARG A 44 -13.67 -11.08 -12.30
CA ARG A 44 -15.04 -11.61 -12.17
C ARG A 44 -15.11 -13.13 -12.20
N GLN A 45 -14.32 -13.80 -13.03
CA GLN A 45 -14.26 -15.26 -13.08
C GLN A 45 -13.59 -15.86 -11.84
N ALA A 46 -12.46 -15.28 -11.40
CA ALA A 46 -11.81 -15.68 -10.14
C ALA A 46 -12.69 -15.39 -8.94
N ARG A 47 -13.40 -14.24 -8.89
CA ARG A 47 -14.36 -13.92 -7.81
C ARG A 47 -15.46 -14.98 -7.69
N GLY A 48 -16.02 -15.47 -8.79
CA GLY A 48 -17.10 -16.47 -8.75
C GLY A 48 -16.66 -17.81 -8.15
N ALA A 49 -15.59 -18.40 -8.69
CA ALA A 49 -15.08 -19.69 -8.24
C ALA A 49 -14.36 -19.62 -6.89
N ALA A 50 -13.51 -18.61 -6.68
CA ALA A 50 -12.78 -18.43 -5.43
C ALA A 50 -13.70 -18.02 -4.27
N SER A 51 -14.76 -17.23 -4.51
CA SER A 51 -15.74 -16.89 -3.44
C SER A 51 -16.49 -18.12 -2.93
N ALA A 52 -16.91 -19.02 -3.83
CA ALA A 52 -17.58 -20.26 -3.44
C ALA A 52 -16.65 -21.20 -2.65
N LYS A 53 -15.41 -21.39 -3.13
CA LYS A 53 -14.38 -22.20 -2.47
C LYS A 53 -13.98 -21.60 -1.11
N MET A 54 -13.74 -20.29 -1.05
CA MET A 54 -13.41 -19.54 0.17
C MET A 54 -14.52 -19.58 1.21
N SER A 55 -15.77 -19.44 0.80
CA SER A 55 -16.91 -19.56 1.70
C SER A 55 -17.02 -20.98 2.30
N GLN A 56 -16.76 -22.02 1.50
CA GLN A 56 -16.84 -23.41 1.96
C GLN A 56 -15.68 -23.78 2.90
N ASP A 57 -14.45 -23.38 2.57
CA ASP A 57 -13.28 -23.69 3.38
C ASP A 57 -13.26 -22.92 4.70
N LEU A 58 -13.74 -21.68 4.70
CA LEU A 58 -13.90 -20.88 5.90
C LEU A 58 -14.99 -21.47 6.81
N TYR A 59 -16.12 -21.95 6.23
CA TYR A 59 -17.13 -22.70 6.98
C TYR A 59 -16.53 -23.93 7.66
N ASN A 60 -15.77 -24.74 6.91
CA ASN A 60 -15.15 -25.95 7.44
C ASN A 60 -14.16 -25.63 8.57
N CYS A 61 -13.31 -24.60 8.39
CA CYS A 61 -12.32 -24.19 9.40
C CYS A 61 -12.97 -23.62 10.69
N LEU A 62 -14.04 -22.84 10.55
CA LEU A 62 -14.80 -22.31 11.69
C LEU A 62 -15.60 -23.42 12.39
N ALA A 63 -16.18 -24.36 11.63
CA ALA A 63 -16.93 -25.50 12.16
C ALA A 63 -16.04 -26.44 12.99
N GLU A 64 -14.82 -26.73 12.54
CA GLU A 64 -13.85 -27.55 13.30
C GLU A 64 -13.45 -26.92 14.63
N LYS A 65 -13.24 -25.59 14.67
CA LYS A 65 -12.82 -24.87 15.87
C LYS A 65 -13.96 -24.53 16.83
N CYS A 66 -15.22 -24.51 16.38
CA CYS A 66 -16.39 -24.22 17.22
C CYS A 66 -16.74 -25.34 18.20
N THR A 67 -16.13 -26.53 18.11
CA THR A 67 -16.44 -27.64 19.00
C THR A 67 -15.84 -27.52 20.41
N LYS A 68 -15.00 -26.51 20.73
CA LYS A 68 -14.29 -26.49 22.03
C LYS A 68 -14.30 -25.24 22.91
N ARG A 69 -14.72 -24.02 22.53
CA ARG A 69 -14.83 -22.90 23.49
C ARG A 69 -15.93 -21.90 23.12
N ARG A 70 -16.74 -21.52 24.11
CA ARG A 70 -17.75 -20.44 24.05
C ARG A 70 -17.07 -19.09 23.80
N TYR A 71 -16.89 -18.74 22.53
CA TYR A 71 -16.82 -17.35 22.10
C TYR A 71 -18.04 -17.09 21.24
N SER A 72 -18.85 -16.11 21.62
CA SER A 72 -20.08 -15.73 20.95
C SER A 72 -19.77 -15.08 19.59
N PHE A 73 -19.57 -15.92 18.58
CA PHE A 73 -19.82 -15.56 17.18
C PHE A 73 -21.29 -15.89 16.90
N CYS A 74 -22.12 -14.87 16.66
CA CYS A 74 -23.51 -15.07 16.26
C CYS A 74 -23.54 -15.72 14.86
N VAL A 75 -23.62 -17.04 14.82
CA VAL A 75 -24.04 -17.76 13.62
C VAL A 75 -25.57 -17.67 13.55
N CYS A 76 -26.09 -16.74 12.73
CA CYS A 76 -27.52 -16.70 12.45
C CYS A 76 -27.93 -17.97 11.70
N LYS A 77 -28.61 -18.90 12.39
CA LYS A 77 -29.10 -20.18 11.85
C LYS A 77 -30.24 -20.07 10.81
N ARG A 78 -30.57 -18.87 10.31
CA ARG A 78 -31.76 -18.63 9.48
C ARG A 78 -31.56 -17.79 8.22
N CYS A 79 -30.34 -17.59 7.77
CA CYS A 79 -30.08 -16.92 6.50
C CYS A 79 -29.46 -17.91 5.51
N ASP A 80 -30.23 -18.35 4.51
CA ASP A 80 -29.79 -19.18 3.37
C ASP A 80 -28.78 -18.48 2.44
N ASN A 81 -28.21 -17.34 2.84
CA ASN A 81 -27.14 -16.65 2.12
C ASN A 81 -25.83 -16.74 2.91
N LYS A 82 -24.95 -17.61 2.42
CA LYS A 82 -23.57 -17.83 2.87
C LYS A 82 -22.75 -16.52 2.81
N SER A 83 -22.60 -15.81 3.93
CA SER A 83 -21.64 -14.69 4.07
C SER A 83 -20.78 -14.87 5.32
N TYR A 84 -19.64 -15.57 5.17
CA TYR A 84 -18.66 -15.80 6.25
C TYR A 84 -17.73 -14.60 6.51
N PHE A 85 -17.97 -13.47 5.83
CA PHE A 85 -17.27 -12.20 6.02
C PHE A 85 -18.22 -11.22 6.70
N THR A 86 -18.45 -11.39 8.00
CA THR A 86 -19.17 -10.39 8.79
C THR A 86 -18.26 -9.18 9.00
N SER A 87 -18.80 -7.98 8.81
CA SER A 87 -18.15 -6.69 9.08
C SER A 87 -17.90 -6.54 10.59
N SER A 88 -16.87 -7.22 11.09
CA SER A 88 -16.64 -7.46 12.52
C SER A 88 -15.33 -6.84 12.97
N TYR A 89 -15.41 -6.01 14.01
CA TYR A 89 -14.27 -5.56 14.79
C TYR A 89 -13.70 -6.74 15.58
N SER A 90 -12.37 -6.85 15.63
CA SER A 90 -11.68 -7.90 16.39
C SER A 90 -10.62 -7.29 17.30
N VAL A 91 -10.69 -7.65 18.59
CA VAL A 91 -9.58 -7.48 19.52
C VAL A 91 -8.64 -8.66 19.33
N CYS A 92 -7.41 -8.44 18.86
CA CYS A 92 -6.48 -9.55 18.61
C CYS A 92 -5.03 -9.20 18.91
N SER A 93 -4.36 -10.11 19.64
CA SER A 93 -2.92 -10.10 19.89
C SER A 93 -2.15 -11.08 18.98
N SER A 94 -2.84 -11.71 18.01
CA SER A 94 -2.24 -12.66 17.07
C SER A 94 -2.89 -12.58 15.68
N ILE A 95 -2.31 -13.24 14.68
CA ILE A 95 -2.93 -13.28 13.33
C ILE A 95 -4.30 -13.96 13.34
N ALA A 96 -5.21 -13.45 12.51
CA ALA A 96 -6.58 -13.94 12.43
C ALA A 96 -6.66 -15.39 11.91
N PRO A 97 -7.72 -16.16 12.25
CA PRO A 97 -7.88 -17.54 11.78
C PRO A 97 -7.83 -17.72 10.26
N ILE A 98 -8.38 -16.76 9.50
CA ILE A 98 -8.37 -16.80 8.04
C ILE A 98 -6.98 -16.54 7.44
N GLU A 99 -6.15 -15.74 8.11
CA GLU A 99 -4.73 -15.57 7.71
C GLU A 99 -3.94 -16.86 7.98
N LYS A 100 -4.24 -17.57 9.08
CA LYS A 100 -3.67 -18.90 9.35
C LYS A 100 -4.05 -19.93 8.26
N LEU A 101 -5.27 -19.86 7.74
CA LEU A 101 -5.72 -20.73 6.64
C LEU A 101 -5.01 -20.42 5.32
N PHE A 102 -4.82 -19.13 5.00
CA PHE A 102 -3.99 -18.72 3.88
C PHE A 102 -2.57 -19.27 4.04
N LEU A 103 -1.98 -19.09 5.24
CA LEU A 103 -0.64 -19.56 5.53
C LEU A 103 -0.53 -21.07 5.38
N SER A 104 -1.45 -21.87 5.89
CA SER A 104 -1.35 -23.34 5.79
C SER A 104 -1.25 -23.82 4.34
N ARG A 105 -1.89 -23.12 3.40
CA ARG A 105 -1.78 -23.43 1.96
C ARG A 105 -0.47 -22.95 1.36
N ARG A 106 -0.10 -21.71 1.68
CA ARG A 106 1.18 -21.16 1.22
C ARG A 106 2.36 -22.00 1.71
N MET A 107 2.30 -22.52 2.94
CA MET A 107 3.35 -23.33 3.55
C MET A 107 3.64 -24.62 2.79
N GLN A 108 2.64 -25.23 2.13
CA GLN A 108 2.87 -26.41 1.28
C GLN A 108 3.77 -26.06 0.08
N ARG A 109 3.54 -24.90 -0.54
CA ARG A 109 4.38 -24.39 -1.63
C ARG A 109 5.76 -23.97 -1.11
N VAL A 110 5.80 -23.25 0.02
CA VAL A 110 7.04 -22.80 0.66
C VAL A 110 7.95 -23.98 0.96
N LYS A 111 7.43 -25.09 1.50
CA LYS A 111 8.22 -26.29 1.77
C LYS A 111 8.94 -26.78 0.51
N GLN A 112 8.18 -27.06 -0.56
CA GLN A 112 8.72 -27.59 -1.81
C GLN A 112 9.75 -26.64 -2.44
N SER A 113 9.42 -25.34 -2.49
CA SER A 113 10.30 -24.33 -3.06
C SER A 113 11.54 -24.11 -2.19
N LEU A 114 11.41 -24.18 -0.86
CA LEU A 114 12.53 -24.04 0.06
C LEU A 114 13.47 -25.25 -0.08
N GLU A 115 12.96 -26.49 -0.06
CA GLU A 115 13.77 -27.71 -0.27
C GLU A 115 14.60 -27.61 -1.55
N SER A 116 13.98 -27.18 -2.66
CA SER A 116 14.68 -26.93 -3.92
C SER A 116 15.71 -25.79 -3.81
N PHE A 117 15.32 -24.69 -3.16
CA PHE A 117 16.16 -23.50 -3.00
C PHE A 117 17.36 -23.72 -2.07
N ILE A 118 17.31 -24.60 -1.07
CA ILE A 118 18.45 -24.84 -0.17
C ILE A 118 19.15 -26.18 -0.41
N GLY A 119 18.50 -27.12 -1.11
CA GLY A 119 19.06 -28.42 -1.48
C GLY A 119 19.07 -29.45 -0.34
N ILE A 120 18.14 -29.34 0.62
CA ILE A 120 17.94 -30.34 1.69
C ILE A 120 16.45 -30.63 1.85
N SER A 121 16.09 -31.83 2.32
CA SER A 121 14.71 -32.15 2.66
C SER A 121 14.36 -31.61 4.05
N ILE A 122 13.10 -31.20 4.22
CA ILE A 122 12.61 -30.49 5.40
C ILE A 122 11.35 -31.17 5.91
N GLU A 123 11.30 -31.49 7.20
CA GLU A 123 10.08 -31.94 7.85
C GLU A 123 9.02 -30.84 7.92
N GLU A 124 7.74 -31.21 7.85
CA GLU A 124 6.61 -30.25 7.86
C GLU A 124 6.67 -29.25 9.03
N SER A 125 7.03 -29.74 10.23
CA SER A 125 7.17 -28.96 11.46
C SER A 125 8.36 -28.00 11.43
N SER A 126 9.34 -28.26 10.57
CA SER A 126 10.62 -27.56 10.50
C SER A 126 10.68 -26.53 9.36
N VAL A 127 9.58 -26.31 8.65
CA VAL A 127 9.48 -25.26 7.62
C VAL A 127 9.35 -23.89 8.31
N PRO A 128 10.33 -22.97 8.17
CA PRO A 128 10.28 -21.66 8.79
C PRO A 128 9.27 -20.73 8.10
N LEU A 129 8.73 -19.77 8.86
CA LEU A 129 8.05 -18.61 8.27
C LEU A 129 9.09 -17.66 7.70
N ILE A 130 9.01 -17.37 6.40
CA ILE A 130 9.96 -16.50 5.69
C ILE A 130 9.21 -15.27 5.19
N GLY A 131 9.79 -14.08 5.35
CA GLY A 131 9.24 -12.83 4.87
C GLY A 131 10.28 -11.97 4.17
N ALA A 132 9.80 -11.05 3.32
CA ALA A 132 10.61 -9.96 2.81
C ALA A 132 9.95 -8.63 3.17
N CYS A 133 10.73 -7.63 3.60
CA CYS A 133 10.24 -6.26 3.76
C CYS A 133 11.04 -5.26 2.94
N PHE A 134 10.35 -4.25 2.44
CA PHE A 134 10.88 -3.26 1.52
C PHE A 134 10.70 -1.85 2.09
N GLY A 135 11.70 -1.00 1.86
CA GLY A 135 11.69 0.39 2.32
C GLY A 135 10.88 1.36 1.45
N GLY A 136 10.75 2.60 1.90
CA GLY A 136 10.06 3.66 1.17
C GLY A 136 10.94 4.42 0.17
N GLY A 137 10.32 5.26 -0.67
CA GLY A 137 11.08 6.08 -1.62
C GLY A 137 10.39 6.42 -2.95
N GLY A 138 9.06 6.48 -3.00
CA GLY A 138 8.32 6.80 -4.23
C GLY A 138 8.56 5.78 -5.35
N CYS A 139 8.58 6.24 -6.60
CA CYS A 139 8.77 5.37 -7.77
C CYS A 139 10.11 4.64 -7.77
N ARG A 140 11.17 5.21 -7.18
CA ARG A 140 12.45 4.51 -7.00
C ARG A 140 12.26 3.22 -6.20
N ALA A 141 11.59 3.29 -5.05
CA ALA A 141 11.34 2.13 -4.20
C ALA A 141 10.42 1.12 -4.89
N LEU A 142 9.43 1.58 -5.65
CA LEU A 142 8.58 0.72 -6.49
C LEU A 142 9.41 -0.08 -7.51
N LEU A 143 10.31 0.59 -8.23
CA LEU A 143 11.16 -0.04 -9.25
C LEU A 143 12.17 -1.00 -8.59
N GLN A 144 12.87 -0.59 -7.54
CA GLN A 144 13.79 -1.47 -6.81
C GLN A 144 13.07 -2.71 -6.25
N THR A 145 11.85 -2.55 -5.74
CA THR A 145 11.02 -3.66 -5.25
C THR A 145 10.66 -4.61 -6.40
N ALA A 146 10.17 -4.09 -7.53
CA ALA A 146 9.84 -4.91 -8.70
C ALA A 146 11.08 -5.66 -9.25
N GLY A 147 12.23 -5.00 -9.30
CA GLY A 147 13.51 -5.60 -9.66
C GLY A 147 13.93 -6.72 -8.73
N TRP A 148 13.86 -6.48 -7.41
CA TRP A 148 14.18 -7.50 -6.39
C TRP A 148 13.26 -8.71 -6.51
N LEU A 149 11.94 -8.49 -6.68
CA LEU A 149 10.97 -9.58 -6.81
C LEU A 149 11.20 -10.40 -8.09
N GLY A 150 11.55 -9.76 -9.21
CA GLY A 150 11.96 -10.45 -10.43
C GLY A 150 13.23 -11.29 -10.25
N GLY A 151 14.25 -10.75 -9.58
CA GLY A 151 15.45 -11.48 -9.23
C GLY A 151 15.16 -12.66 -8.29
N ALA A 152 14.28 -12.46 -7.30
CA ALA A 152 13.87 -13.49 -6.35
C ALA A 152 13.11 -14.63 -7.04
N GLU A 153 12.24 -14.34 -8.01
CA GLU A 153 11.59 -15.37 -8.84
C GLU A 153 12.65 -16.15 -9.64
N ARG A 154 13.56 -15.44 -10.32
CA ARG A 154 14.61 -16.02 -11.16
C ARG A 154 15.52 -17.00 -10.42
N ILE A 155 15.85 -16.72 -9.16
CA ILE A 155 16.71 -17.62 -8.36
C ILE A 155 15.92 -18.68 -7.56
N GLY A 156 14.59 -18.71 -7.65
CA GLY A 156 13.72 -19.64 -6.91
C GLY A 156 13.42 -19.22 -5.46
N LEU A 157 13.75 -17.99 -5.08
CA LEU A 157 13.52 -17.46 -3.73
C LEU A 157 12.07 -17.00 -3.50
N PHE A 158 11.42 -16.42 -4.51
CA PHE A 158 10.09 -15.80 -4.34
C PHE A 158 9.04 -16.75 -3.75
N ASP A 159 9.05 -18.01 -4.19
CA ASP A 159 8.09 -19.01 -3.72
C ASP A 159 8.39 -19.55 -2.31
N THR A 160 9.56 -19.27 -1.76
CA THR A 160 9.89 -19.56 -0.36
C THR A 160 9.25 -18.55 0.61
N LEU A 161 8.81 -17.39 0.13
CA LEU A 161 8.28 -16.33 0.99
C LEU A 161 6.83 -16.61 1.40
N CYS A 162 6.52 -16.44 2.68
CA CYS A 162 5.16 -16.42 3.23
C CYS A 162 4.55 -15.02 3.16
N TYR A 163 5.35 -13.99 3.42
CA TYR A 163 4.91 -12.59 3.51
C TYR A 163 5.80 -11.66 2.69
N MET A 164 5.18 -10.60 2.15
CA MET A 164 5.87 -9.44 1.60
C MET A 164 5.30 -8.19 2.25
N SER A 165 6.15 -7.36 2.84
CA SER A 165 5.72 -6.14 3.54
C SER A 165 6.36 -4.90 2.95
N GLY A 166 5.55 -3.90 2.61
CA GLY A 166 6.00 -2.68 1.96
C GLY A 166 5.71 -1.42 2.78
N LEU A 167 6.54 -0.40 2.56
CA LEU A 167 6.33 0.95 3.05
C LEU A 167 6.34 1.91 1.85
N SER A 168 5.45 2.91 1.84
CA SER A 168 5.41 3.95 0.81
C SER A 168 5.42 3.36 -0.61
N GLY A 169 6.31 3.82 -1.50
CA GLY A 169 6.45 3.35 -2.88
C GLY A 169 6.49 1.83 -3.07
N SER A 170 7.08 1.06 -2.15
CA SER A 170 7.07 -0.40 -2.24
C SER A 170 5.67 -1.00 -2.10
N THR A 171 4.75 -0.35 -1.37
CA THR A 171 3.34 -0.78 -1.32
C THR A 171 2.67 -0.71 -2.69
N TRP A 172 3.06 0.27 -3.53
CA TRP A 172 2.53 0.39 -4.88
C TRP A 172 2.98 -0.79 -5.74
N ALA A 173 4.24 -1.21 -5.63
CA ALA A 173 4.75 -2.40 -6.33
C ALA A 173 4.05 -3.68 -5.88
N LEU A 174 4.00 -3.95 -4.57
CA LEU A 174 3.42 -5.19 -4.02
C LEU A 174 1.94 -5.33 -4.37
N ASN A 175 1.16 -4.26 -4.17
CA ASN A 175 -0.27 -4.30 -4.45
C ASN A 175 -0.56 -4.40 -5.95
N SER A 176 0.19 -3.70 -6.79
CA SER A 176 -0.01 -3.76 -8.25
C SER A 176 0.40 -5.12 -8.84
N LEU A 177 1.48 -5.74 -8.32
CA LEU A 177 1.87 -7.11 -8.68
C LEU A 177 0.72 -8.08 -8.39
N VAL A 178 0.24 -8.10 -7.14
CA VAL A 178 -0.85 -9.02 -6.75
C VAL A 178 -2.12 -8.71 -7.53
N ALA A 179 -2.50 -7.45 -7.68
CA ALA A 179 -3.68 -7.03 -8.43
C ALA A 179 -3.64 -7.45 -9.91
N SER A 180 -2.47 -7.42 -10.53
CA SER A 180 -2.28 -7.80 -11.93
C SER A 180 -2.39 -9.30 -12.17
N GLY A 181 -2.16 -10.12 -11.15
CA GLY A 181 -2.07 -11.57 -11.28
C GLY A 181 -0.88 -12.06 -12.14
N LEU A 182 0.09 -11.18 -12.43
CA LEU A 182 1.30 -11.49 -13.18
C LEU A 182 2.39 -12.07 -12.28
N SER A 183 3.28 -12.86 -12.87
CA SER A 183 4.53 -13.26 -12.21
C SER A 183 5.42 -12.02 -11.96
N PRO A 184 6.29 -12.02 -10.93
CA PRO A 184 7.23 -10.94 -10.69
C PRO A 184 8.02 -10.48 -11.92
N THR A 185 8.53 -11.42 -12.74
CA THR A 185 9.28 -11.11 -13.96
C THR A 185 8.40 -10.43 -15.00
N ALA A 186 7.19 -10.93 -15.23
CA ALA A 186 6.25 -10.33 -16.18
C ALA A 186 5.78 -8.93 -15.72
N PHE A 187 5.53 -8.76 -14.42
CA PHE A 187 5.19 -7.45 -13.84
C PHE A 187 6.33 -6.44 -14.02
N LYS A 188 7.58 -6.85 -13.71
CA LYS A 188 8.78 -6.03 -13.90
C LYS A 188 8.90 -5.54 -15.35
N GLN A 189 8.68 -6.41 -16.33
CA GLN A 189 8.71 -6.05 -17.77
C GLN A 189 7.63 -5.05 -18.14
N GLN A 190 6.39 -5.24 -17.68
CA GLN A 190 5.30 -4.31 -17.99
C GLN A 190 5.45 -2.95 -17.30
N LEU A 191 6.08 -2.90 -16.13
CA LEU A 191 6.23 -1.69 -15.34
C LEU A 191 7.17 -0.67 -15.99
N ALA A 192 8.20 -1.14 -16.72
CA ALA A 192 9.18 -0.30 -17.39
C ALA A 192 8.52 0.71 -18.36
N HIS A 193 7.48 0.29 -19.08
CA HIS A 193 6.79 1.11 -20.08
C HIS A 193 5.74 2.07 -19.50
N ARG A 194 5.37 1.91 -18.22
CA ARG A 194 4.22 2.60 -17.62
C ARG A 194 4.57 3.94 -16.98
N LEU A 195 5.85 4.19 -16.73
CA LEU A 195 6.34 5.38 -16.03
C LEU A 195 6.85 6.48 -16.95
N GLU A 196 6.72 6.34 -18.27
CA GLU A 196 7.22 7.34 -19.23
C GLU A 196 6.38 8.63 -19.24
N LEU A 197 5.11 8.55 -18.85
CA LEU A 197 4.22 9.70 -18.82
C LEU A 197 4.50 10.59 -17.59
N THR A 198 4.34 11.89 -17.81
CA THR A 198 4.39 12.90 -16.76
C THR A 198 3.14 12.88 -15.89
N ILE A 199 3.25 13.38 -14.66
CA ILE A 199 2.09 13.59 -13.78
C ILE A 199 1.03 14.45 -14.50
N ALA A 200 1.44 15.49 -15.23
CA ALA A 200 0.55 16.37 -15.99
C ALA A 200 -0.26 15.60 -17.05
N GLU A 201 0.36 14.67 -17.77
CA GLU A 201 -0.33 13.83 -18.76
C GLU A 201 -1.32 12.88 -18.10
N HIS A 202 -0.94 12.25 -16.98
CA HIS A 202 -1.88 11.44 -16.20
C HIS A 202 -3.07 12.26 -15.70
N MET A 203 -2.84 13.46 -15.16
CA MET A 203 -3.88 14.37 -14.69
C MET A 203 -4.80 14.81 -15.82
N ARG A 204 -4.24 15.18 -16.98
CA ARG A 204 -5.02 15.51 -18.18
C ARG A 204 -5.95 14.35 -18.55
N ALA A 205 -5.44 13.13 -18.53
CA ALA A 205 -6.23 11.98 -18.93
C ALA A 205 -7.25 11.54 -17.87
N LEU A 206 -6.99 11.73 -16.58
CA LEU A 206 -8.03 11.60 -15.54
C LEU A 206 -9.23 12.52 -15.85
N LEU A 207 -8.95 13.77 -16.24
CA LEU A 207 -9.98 14.78 -16.53
C LEU A 207 -10.74 14.54 -17.85
N LEU A 208 -10.05 14.03 -18.87
CA LEU A 208 -10.60 13.92 -20.22
C LEU A 208 -11.13 12.53 -20.56
N GLU A 209 -10.51 11.48 -20.02
CA GLU A 209 -10.78 10.08 -20.37
C GLU A 209 -11.53 9.34 -19.25
N ASP A 210 -11.07 9.45 -18.00
CA ASP A 210 -11.58 8.62 -16.88
C ASP A 210 -12.62 9.31 -15.99
N LYS A 211 -13.00 10.56 -16.31
CA LYS A 211 -13.83 11.42 -15.45
C LYS A 211 -15.11 10.76 -14.95
N ASP A 212 -15.74 9.91 -15.77
CA ASP A 212 -17.01 9.27 -15.43
C ASP A 212 -16.81 8.17 -14.37
N GLU A 213 -15.74 7.36 -14.50
CA GLU A 213 -15.37 6.35 -13.49
C GLU A 213 -15.00 7.00 -12.16
N ILE A 214 -14.20 8.08 -12.21
CA ILE A 214 -13.75 8.84 -11.03
C ILE A 214 -14.93 9.48 -10.31
N SER A 215 -15.84 10.11 -11.07
CA SER A 215 -17.02 10.78 -10.50
C SER A 215 -17.90 9.81 -9.73
N ILE A 216 -18.04 8.56 -10.20
CA ILE A 216 -18.80 7.51 -9.51
C ILE A 216 -18.14 7.16 -8.17
N VAL A 217 -16.82 6.98 -8.14
CA VAL A 217 -16.09 6.63 -6.91
C VAL A 217 -16.18 7.75 -5.87
N LEU A 218 -15.95 9.00 -6.28
CA LEU A 218 -16.03 10.16 -5.39
C LEU A 218 -17.47 10.42 -4.92
N ALA A 219 -18.46 10.36 -5.83
CA ALA A 219 -19.86 10.55 -5.48
C ALA A 219 -20.35 9.48 -4.49
N LYS A 220 -19.91 8.22 -4.64
CA LYS A 220 -20.19 7.15 -3.66
C LYS A 220 -19.65 7.52 -2.28
N LYS A 221 -18.40 7.97 -2.19
CA LYS A 221 -17.76 8.35 -0.93
C LYS A 221 -18.49 9.54 -0.26
N VAL A 222 -18.84 10.56 -1.03
CA VAL A 222 -19.57 11.76 -0.58
C VAL A 222 -21.00 11.45 -0.14
N SER A 223 -21.76 10.71 -0.96
CA SER A 223 -23.15 10.32 -0.64
C SER A 223 -23.26 9.48 0.63
N LEU A 224 -22.23 8.69 0.93
CA LEU A 224 -22.11 7.93 2.17
C LEU A 224 -21.54 8.76 3.33
N GLN A 225 -21.27 10.06 3.14
CA GLN A 225 -20.71 10.97 4.14
C GLN A 225 -19.40 10.44 4.75
N ARG A 226 -18.53 9.87 3.91
CA ARG A 226 -17.20 9.41 4.34
C ARG A 226 -16.23 10.58 4.40
N PRO A 227 -15.20 10.54 5.27
CA PRO A 227 -14.15 11.56 5.30
C PRO A 227 -13.38 11.61 3.97
N MET A 228 -13.12 12.81 3.46
CA MET A 228 -12.32 13.07 2.26
C MET A 228 -11.01 13.77 2.64
N SER A 229 -9.92 13.51 1.93
CA SER A 229 -8.68 14.30 1.99
C SER A 229 -7.92 14.29 0.65
N VAL A 230 -6.79 15.00 0.59
CA VAL A 230 -5.90 15.03 -0.61
C VAL A 230 -5.42 13.61 -1.00
N VAL A 231 -5.44 12.68 -0.05
CA VAL A 231 -5.10 11.27 -0.29
C VAL A 231 -6.09 10.59 -1.25
N ASP A 232 -7.36 11.03 -1.29
CA ASP A 232 -8.33 10.50 -2.25
C ASP A 232 -7.91 10.79 -3.70
N ASP A 233 -7.56 12.04 -3.98
CA ASP A 233 -7.13 12.48 -5.31
C ASP A 233 -5.78 11.84 -5.68
N PHE A 234 -4.84 11.81 -4.74
CA PHE A 234 -3.56 11.15 -4.95
C PHE A 234 -3.73 9.64 -5.18
N GLY A 235 -4.64 8.99 -4.45
CA GLY A 235 -4.96 7.58 -4.63
C GLY A 235 -5.58 7.27 -6.00
N ILE A 236 -6.42 8.16 -6.53
CA ILE A 236 -6.96 8.08 -7.90
C ILE A 236 -5.82 8.20 -8.92
N LEU A 237 -4.89 9.15 -8.72
CA LEU A 237 -3.72 9.30 -9.59
C LEU A 237 -2.86 8.03 -9.59
N LEU A 238 -2.54 7.48 -8.41
CA LEU A 238 -1.78 6.24 -8.29
C LEU A 238 -2.50 5.05 -8.93
N ALA A 239 -3.82 4.95 -8.78
CA ALA A 239 -4.61 3.93 -9.46
C ALA A 239 -4.53 4.05 -10.99
N ARG A 240 -4.51 5.27 -11.53
CA ARG A 240 -4.29 5.46 -12.97
C ARG A 240 -2.90 5.01 -13.39
N ILE A 241 -1.86 5.47 -12.69
CA ILE A 241 -0.47 5.18 -13.05
C ILE A 241 -0.19 3.67 -12.96
N PHE A 242 -0.62 3.04 -11.87
CA PHE A 242 -0.17 1.69 -11.52
C PHE A 242 -1.19 0.58 -11.76
N LEU A 243 -2.49 0.88 -11.85
CA LEU A 243 -3.53 -0.14 -12.01
C LEU A 243 -4.26 -0.08 -13.36
N LYS A 244 -4.42 1.10 -13.97
CA LYS A 244 -5.09 1.23 -15.28
C LYS A 244 -4.35 0.41 -16.32
N GLY A 245 -5.06 -0.48 -17.01
CA GLY A 245 -4.47 -1.40 -17.99
C GLY A 245 -3.78 -2.63 -17.38
N LEU A 246 -3.72 -2.79 -16.04
CA LEU A 246 -3.42 -4.07 -15.38
C LEU A 246 -4.71 -4.75 -14.90
N VAL A 247 -5.70 -3.95 -14.49
CA VAL A 247 -6.97 -4.44 -13.97
C VAL A 247 -8.15 -3.76 -14.65
N ALA A 248 -9.32 -4.41 -14.62
CA ALA A 248 -10.52 -3.92 -15.27
C ALA A 248 -11.14 -2.68 -14.58
N ASN A 249 -11.10 -2.62 -13.25
CA ASN A 249 -11.76 -1.57 -12.44
C ASN A 249 -10.75 -0.86 -11.52
N PRO A 250 -9.77 -0.13 -12.06
CA PRO A 250 -8.61 0.36 -11.29
C PRO A 250 -8.99 1.31 -10.16
N TYR A 251 -10.04 2.12 -10.33
CA TYR A 251 -10.44 3.14 -9.35
C TYR A 251 -11.33 2.62 -8.22
N SER A 252 -11.96 1.45 -8.40
CA SER A 252 -12.88 0.87 -7.41
C SER A 252 -12.43 -0.48 -6.85
N LEU A 253 -11.34 -1.06 -7.38
CA LEU A 253 -10.71 -2.24 -6.81
C LEU A 253 -10.34 -1.96 -5.35
N SER A 254 -10.72 -2.83 -4.42
CA SER A 254 -10.39 -2.72 -2.99
C SER A 254 -9.24 -3.65 -2.61
N LEU A 255 -8.64 -3.46 -1.42
CA LEU A 255 -7.71 -4.44 -0.87
C LEU A 255 -8.36 -5.83 -0.70
N PHE A 256 -9.64 -5.86 -0.30
CA PHE A 256 -10.37 -7.12 -0.11
C PHE A 256 -10.47 -7.92 -1.41
N ASP A 257 -10.57 -7.27 -2.57
CA ASP A 257 -10.60 -7.94 -3.86
C ASP A 257 -9.32 -8.71 -4.18
N LEU A 258 -8.18 -8.33 -3.57
CA LEU A 258 -6.92 -9.07 -3.72
C LEU A 258 -6.94 -10.42 -2.98
N SER A 259 -7.80 -10.58 -1.97
CA SER A 259 -7.88 -11.83 -1.20
C SER A 259 -8.25 -13.04 -2.09
N TYR A 260 -9.03 -12.83 -3.14
CA TYR A 260 -9.41 -13.87 -4.10
C TYR A 260 -8.21 -14.40 -4.90
N LEU A 261 -7.20 -13.56 -5.17
CA LEU A 261 -5.98 -13.94 -5.89
C LEU A 261 -4.95 -14.67 -5.00
N LEU A 262 -5.11 -14.52 -3.69
CA LEU A 262 -4.24 -15.10 -2.68
C LEU A 262 -4.72 -16.46 -2.18
N PHE A 263 -5.99 -16.80 -2.39
CA PHE A 263 -6.62 -17.93 -1.72
C PHE A 263 -5.90 -19.28 -1.91
N ASP A 264 -5.30 -19.50 -3.08
CA ASP A 264 -4.55 -20.72 -3.39
C ASP A 264 -3.06 -20.66 -2.99
N GLY A 265 -2.62 -19.59 -2.32
CA GLY A 265 -1.23 -19.43 -1.88
C GLY A 265 -0.25 -19.11 -3.01
N ASN A 266 -0.72 -18.58 -4.14
CA ASN A 266 0.09 -18.31 -5.34
C ASN A 266 1.08 -17.15 -5.16
N TYR A 267 0.78 -16.21 -4.27
CA TYR A 267 1.68 -15.11 -3.91
C TYR A 267 1.95 -15.13 -2.41
N PRO A 268 3.10 -14.63 -1.95
CA PRO A 268 3.27 -14.27 -0.54
C PRO A 268 2.23 -13.23 -0.13
N PHE A 269 1.79 -13.25 1.12
CA PHE A 269 0.76 -12.35 1.62
C PHE A 269 1.27 -10.89 1.66
N PRO A 270 0.64 -9.95 0.94
CA PRO A 270 1.09 -8.57 0.90
C PRO A 270 0.60 -7.79 2.14
N LEU A 271 1.52 -7.05 2.75
CA LEU A 271 1.29 -6.19 3.90
C LEU A 271 1.71 -4.76 3.53
N SER A 272 0.82 -3.79 3.70
CA SER A 272 1.10 -2.37 3.50
C SER A 272 1.11 -1.66 4.85
N THR A 273 1.93 -0.62 4.99
CA THR A 273 2.15 0.05 6.29
C THR A 273 1.85 1.54 6.24
N ALA A 274 1.26 2.06 7.33
CA ALA A 274 1.11 3.48 7.61
C ALA A 274 1.32 3.75 9.11
N THR A 275 1.35 5.00 9.52
CA THR A 275 1.47 5.39 10.93
C THR A 275 0.47 6.49 11.29
N SER A 276 0.08 6.60 12.56
CA SER A 276 -0.78 7.70 13.01
C SER A 276 -0.04 9.05 12.94
N SER A 277 -0.77 10.13 12.69
CA SER A 277 -0.23 11.47 12.91
C SER A 277 0.01 11.74 14.40
N VAL A 278 1.10 12.47 14.73
CA VAL A 278 1.45 12.85 16.13
C VAL A 278 0.36 13.73 16.77
N VAL A 279 -0.47 14.37 15.95
CA VAL A 279 -1.38 15.44 16.38
C VAL A 279 -2.66 14.92 17.05
N LYS A 280 -2.95 13.62 17.00
CA LYS A 280 -4.24 13.07 17.47
C LYS A 280 -4.17 11.79 18.29
N VAL A 281 -3.01 11.39 18.77
CA VAL A 281 -2.89 10.27 19.72
C VAL A 281 -2.47 10.82 21.09
N PRO A 282 -3.18 10.48 22.20
CA PRO A 282 -2.80 10.91 23.55
C PRO A 282 -1.38 10.47 23.97
N GLN A 283 -0.86 9.41 23.33
CA GLN A 283 0.48 8.89 23.52
C GLN A 283 1.47 9.75 22.72
N LYS A 284 2.60 10.15 23.32
CA LYS A 284 3.68 10.93 22.67
C LYS A 284 4.44 10.14 21.57
N ARG A 285 3.83 9.10 21.01
CA ARG A 285 4.40 8.16 20.05
C ARG A 285 3.35 7.83 19.00
N ARG A 286 3.78 7.66 17.75
CA ARG A 286 2.90 7.21 16.68
C ARG A 286 2.61 5.70 16.78
N LEU A 287 1.41 5.32 16.39
CA LEU A 287 0.93 3.96 16.29
C LEU A 287 1.15 3.44 14.87
N SER A 288 1.71 2.24 14.74
CA SER A 288 1.87 1.57 13.45
C SER A 288 0.56 0.92 13.02
N PHE A 289 0.18 1.12 11.77
CA PHE A 289 -0.98 0.50 11.14
C PHE A 289 -0.53 -0.40 9.99
N GLU A 290 -1.23 -1.52 9.83
CA GLU A 290 -1.08 -2.41 8.69
C GLU A 290 -2.38 -2.55 7.91
N PHE A 291 -2.23 -2.77 6.60
CA PHE A 291 -3.31 -3.03 5.66
C PHE A 291 -2.93 -4.25 4.83
N SER A 292 -3.74 -5.29 4.91
CA SER A 292 -3.61 -6.52 4.14
C SER A 292 -4.91 -6.78 3.37
N PRO A 293 -4.93 -7.72 2.42
CA PRO A 293 -6.16 -8.07 1.73
C PRO A 293 -7.29 -8.61 2.61
N LEU A 294 -7.00 -8.97 3.87
CA LEU A 294 -8.01 -9.48 4.79
C LEU A 294 -8.37 -8.48 5.90
N PHE A 295 -7.36 -7.78 6.44
CA PHE A 295 -7.51 -6.92 7.61
C PHE A 295 -6.76 -5.60 7.50
N ALA A 296 -7.34 -4.56 8.10
CA ALA A 296 -6.70 -3.29 8.37
C ALA A 296 -6.74 -3.03 9.88
N GLY A 297 -5.65 -2.56 10.47
CA GLY A 297 -5.61 -2.32 11.91
C GLY A 297 -4.24 -2.04 12.49
N SER A 298 -4.14 -2.15 13.81
CA SER A 298 -2.90 -1.93 14.56
C SER A 298 -2.77 -2.94 15.70
N PHE A 299 -1.61 -3.61 15.77
CA PHE A 299 -1.26 -4.48 16.89
C PHE A 299 -1.10 -3.69 18.20
N GLU A 300 -0.61 -2.46 18.13
CA GLU A 300 -0.46 -1.58 19.30
C GLU A 300 -1.81 -1.18 19.91
N LEU A 301 -2.85 -1.11 19.08
CA LEU A 301 -4.24 -0.95 19.52
C LEU A 301 -4.95 -2.28 19.81
N SER A 302 -4.30 -3.41 19.51
CA SER A 302 -4.93 -4.74 19.46
C SER A 302 -6.25 -4.73 18.68
N SER A 303 -6.37 -3.89 17.66
CA SER A 303 -7.65 -3.56 17.03
C SER A 303 -7.57 -3.69 15.51
N PHE A 304 -8.41 -4.55 14.94
CA PHE A 304 -8.46 -4.83 13.51
C PHE A 304 -9.89 -4.92 12.99
N VAL A 305 -10.06 -4.57 11.72
CA VAL A 305 -11.31 -4.75 10.96
C VAL A 305 -11.05 -5.42 9.63
N SER A 306 -12.09 -6.07 9.08
CA SER A 306 -12.01 -6.57 7.70
C SER A 306 -11.84 -5.41 6.73
N THR A 307 -10.94 -5.57 5.75
CA THR A 307 -10.78 -4.58 4.67
C THR A 307 -12.01 -4.42 3.79
N ARG A 308 -12.92 -5.40 3.78
CA ARG A 308 -14.25 -5.27 3.16
C ARG A 308 -15.08 -4.10 3.73
N SER A 309 -14.78 -3.71 4.96
CA SER A 309 -15.45 -2.66 5.71
C SER A 309 -14.48 -1.56 6.18
N PHE A 310 -13.27 -1.50 5.61
CA PHE A 310 -12.32 -0.45 5.93
C PHE A 310 -12.79 0.86 5.30
N GLY A 311 -13.11 1.87 6.12
CA GLY A 311 -13.77 3.13 5.72
C GLY A 311 -15.26 3.19 6.09
N ALA A 312 -15.86 2.09 6.53
CA ALA A 312 -17.19 2.09 7.14
C ALA A 312 -17.21 2.90 8.45
N LEU A 313 -18.40 3.35 8.89
CA LEU A 313 -18.52 4.00 10.20
C LEU A 313 -18.71 2.91 11.24
N TYR A 314 -17.97 3.01 12.33
CA TYR A 314 -18.10 2.13 13.48
C TYR A 314 -18.56 2.93 14.70
N ASP A 315 -19.29 2.26 15.59
CA ASP A 315 -19.47 2.69 16.97
C ASP A 315 -19.50 1.46 17.86
N LYS A 316 -18.70 1.47 18.93
CA LYS A 316 -18.58 0.38 19.91
C LYS A 316 -18.34 -0.99 19.25
N GLY A 317 -17.48 -1.00 18.23
CA GLY A 317 -17.11 -2.21 17.48
C GLY A 317 -18.15 -2.70 16.46
N VAL A 318 -19.24 -1.95 16.24
CA VAL A 318 -20.31 -2.32 15.31
C VAL A 318 -20.36 -1.38 14.12
N VAL A 319 -20.40 -1.97 12.93
CA VAL A 319 -20.62 -1.26 11.66
C VAL A 319 -22.02 -0.64 11.66
N GLN A 320 -22.10 0.67 11.46
CA GLN A 320 -23.35 1.40 11.47
C GLN A 320 -24.20 1.07 10.23
N SER A 321 -25.54 1.15 10.34
CA SER A 321 -26.46 0.89 9.24
C SER A 321 -26.12 1.72 7.99
N ASN A 322 -26.24 1.15 6.78
CA ASN A 322 -25.89 1.78 5.50
C ASN A 322 -24.40 2.16 5.32
N SER A 323 -23.48 1.45 5.98
CA SER A 323 -22.04 1.71 5.86
C SER A 323 -21.23 0.61 5.17
N ASP A 324 -21.87 -0.21 4.32
CA ASP A 324 -21.17 -1.13 3.40
C ASP A 324 -20.30 -0.33 2.43
N TYR A 325 -19.05 -0.15 2.83
CA TYR A 325 -18.08 0.69 2.18
C TYR A 325 -16.67 0.15 2.45
N SER A 326 -15.88 0.08 1.39
CA SER A 326 -14.47 -0.25 1.43
C SER A 326 -13.73 0.81 0.67
N GLU A 327 -12.67 1.36 1.26
CA GLU A 327 -11.75 2.23 0.55
C GLU A 327 -11.11 1.47 -0.63
N SER A 328 -10.84 2.20 -1.72
CA SER A 328 -10.17 1.61 -2.87
C SER A 328 -8.71 1.27 -2.56
N LEU A 329 -8.14 0.35 -3.32
CA LEU A 329 -6.73 0.02 -3.32
C LEU A 329 -5.90 1.27 -3.65
N GLY A 330 -6.38 2.10 -4.57
CA GLY A 330 -5.79 3.42 -4.86
C GLY A 330 -5.71 4.30 -3.62
N PHE A 331 -6.79 4.40 -2.84
CA PHE A 331 -6.78 5.14 -1.57
C PHE A 331 -5.75 4.58 -0.58
N VAL A 332 -5.67 3.26 -0.42
CA VAL A 332 -4.66 2.63 0.46
C VAL A 332 -3.23 2.90 -0.02
N MET A 333 -2.98 2.82 -1.33
CA MET A 333 -1.69 3.19 -1.93
C MET A 333 -1.35 4.66 -1.69
N GLY A 334 -2.34 5.55 -1.80
CA GLY A 334 -2.21 6.97 -1.50
C GLY A 334 -1.93 7.24 -0.02
N LEU A 335 -2.60 6.53 0.89
CA LEU A 335 -2.38 6.58 2.33
C LEU A 335 -0.96 6.13 2.68
N CYS A 336 -0.54 4.98 2.16
CA CYS A 336 0.80 4.46 2.45
C CYS A 336 1.89 5.36 1.87
N GLY A 337 1.62 6.09 0.79
CA GLY A 337 2.53 7.05 0.13
C GLY A 337 2.21 8.52 0.40
N SER A 338 1.50 8.84 1.49
CA SER A 338 0.91 10.17 1.66
C SER A 338 1.93 11.31 1.83
N ALA A 339 3.21 10.98 2.03
CA ALA A 339 4.32 11.94 2.01
C ALA A 339 4.41 12.74 0.69
N PHE A 340 3.91 12.19 -0.41
CA PHE A 340 3.93 12.80 -1.74
C PHE A 340 2.65 13.57 -2.08
N ALA A 341 1.57 13.39 -1.31
CA ALA A 341 0.26 13.97 -1.62
C ALA A 341 0.29 15.51 -1.65
N LEU A 342 1.23 16.15 -0.94
CA LEU A 342 1.36 17.60 -0.92
C LEU A 342 2.14 18.20 -2.08
N ASP A 343 3.14 17.48 -2.57
CA ASP A 343 3.88 17.92 -3.74
C ASP A 343 2.97 17.87 -4.98
N LEU A 344 1.94 17.00 -4.97
CA LEU A 344 0.86 17.00 -5.96
C LEU A 344 0.07 18.32 -5.97
N ASN A 345 -0.19 18.98 -4.84
CA ASN A 345 -0.89 20.27 -4.84
C ASN A 345 -0.09 21.34 -5.59
N SER A 346 1.23 21.37 -5.42
CA SER A 346 2.10 22.29 -6.16
C SER A 346 2.13 21.95 -7.65
N VAL A 347 2.16 20.66 -8.01
CA VAL A 347 2.08 20.21 -9.41
C VAL A 347 0.71 20.50 -10.03
N ILE A 348 -0.37 20.37 -9.26
CA ILE A 348 -1.74 20.74 -9.68
C ILE A 348 -1.82 22.25 -9.90
N GLU A 349 -1.28 23.07 -9.00
CA GLU A 349 -1.24 24.52 -9.17
C GLU A 349 -0.47 24.92 -10.43
N GLU A 350 0.67 24.29 -10.70
CA GLU A 350 1.49 24.52 -11.88
C GLU A 350 0.80 24.03 -13.16
N PHE A 351 0.18 22.84 -13.13
CA PHE A 351 -0.63 22.31 -14.23
C PHE A 351 -1.83 23.21 -14.53
N CYS A 352 -2.55 23.67 -13.50
CA CYS A 352 -3.63 24.63 -13.67
C CYS A 352 -3.13 25.94 -14.29
N ARG A 353 -1.94 26.42 -13.92
CA ARG A 353 -1.32 27.59 -14.58
C ARG A 353 -0.98 27.30 -16.04
N GLY A 354 -0.37 26.16 -16.36
CA GLY A 354 0.05 25.79 -17.72
C GLY A 354 -1.11 25.45 -18.66
N PHE A 355 -2.12 24.71 -18.20
CA PHE A 355 -3.31 24.35 -18.99
C PHE A 355 -4.19 25.57 -19.31
N LEU A 356 -4.13 26.61 -18.47
CA LEU A 356 -4.79 27.91 -18.70
C LEU A 356 -3.91 28.89 -19.49
N CYS A 357 -2.62 28.59 -19.66
CA CYS A 357 -1.63 29.41 -20.36
C CYS A 357 -0.99 28.61 -21.51
N THR A 358 -1.78 28.12 -22.46
CA THR A 358 -1.21 27.68 -23.74
C THR A 358 -1.25 28.84 -24.73
N GLU A 359 -0.10 29.46 -24.98
CA GLU A 359 0.12 30.22 -26.22
C GLU A 359 0.16 29.23 -27.38
N HIS A 360 -0.74 29.40 -28.35
CA HIS A 360 -0.63 28.78 -29.66
C HIS A 360 -0.48 29.90 -30.71
N ASP A 361 0.63 29.83 -31.45
CA ASP A 361 0.85 30.44 -32.77
C ASP A 361 0.45 31.90 -32.95
N GLY A 362 0.98 32.81 -32.13
CA GLY A 362 1.06 34.24 -32.46
C GLY A 362 -0.26 34.96 -32.75
N LYS A 363 -1.42 34.33 -32.50
CA LYS A 363 -2.75 34.92 -32.66
C LYS A 363 -3.44 34.87 -31.31
N LYS A 364 -3.68 36.07 -30.74
CA LYS A 364 -4.52 36.28 -29.56
C LYS A 364 -5.91 35.68 -29.78
N VAL A 365 -6.12 34.44 -29.35
CA VAL A 365 -7.47 33.89 -29.18
C VAL A 365 -8.05 34.54 -27.93
N GLY A 366 -9.18 35.23 -28.09
CA GLY A 366 -9.82 36.03 -27.07
C GLY A 366 -9.96 35.28 -25.75
N LYS A 367 -9.40 35.89 -24.70
CA LYS A 367 -9.61 35.54 -23.31
C LYS A 367 -11.10 35.27 -23.07
N ASN A 368 -11.46 34.02 -22.72
CA ASN A 368 -12.71 33.81 -22.02
C ASN A 368 -12.45 34.09 -20.53
N GLU A 369 -12.32 35.38 -20.20
CA GLU A 369 -12.12 35.86 -18.83
C GLU A 369 -13.21 35.32 -17.89
N ALA A 370 -14.40 34.98 -18.41
CA ALA A 370 -15.48 34.35 -17.64
C ALA A 370 -15.19 32.91 -17.20
N ILE A 371 -14.54 32.09 -18.03
CA ILE A 371 -14.14 30.71 -17.66
C ILE A 371 -12.95 30.76 -16.71
N ILE A 372 -11.99 31.66 -16.96
CA ILE A 372 -10.83 31.92 -16.09
C ILE A 372 -11.29 32.45 -14.72
N SER A 373 -12.27 33.36 -14.69
CA SER A 373 -12.86 33.91 -13.47
C SER A 373 -13.75 32.89 -12.74
N ALA A 374 -14.42 31.98 -13.44
CA ALA A 374 -15.18 30.90 -12.81
C ALA A 374 -14.26 29.81 -12.21
N PHE A 375 -13.18 29.43 -12.91
CA PHE A 375 -12.22 28.43 -12.41
C PHE A 375 -11.31 29.02 -11.32
N LYS A 376 -10.78 30.24 -11.49
CA LYS A 376 -10.15 30.98 -10.37
C LYS A 376 -11.16 31.26 -9.28
N GLY A 377 -12.41 31.54 -9.60
CA GLY A 377 -13.47 31.73 -8.62
C GLY A 377 -13.66 30.50 -7.76
N VAL A 378 -13.81 29.31 -8.35
CA VAL A 378 -14.00 28.07 -7.58
C VAL A 378 -12.72 27.59 -6.91
N ALA A 379 -11.59 27.56 -7.62
CA ALA A 379 -10.29 27.14 -7.07
C ALA A 379 -9.76 28.14 -6.05
N CYS A 380 -9.79 29.45 -6.32
CA CYS A 380 -9.44 30.46 -5.32
C CYS A 380 -10.51 30.62 -4.25
N THR A 381 -11.78 30.28 -4.42
CA THR A 381 -12.74 30.23 -3.28
C THR A 381 -12.54 28.98 -2.43
N LEU A 382 -12.12 27.84 -3.00
CA LEU A 382 -11.67 26.68 -2.22
C LEU A 382 -10.36 26.99 -1.49
N ILE A 383 -9.37 27.52 -2.20
CA ILE A 383 -8.05 27.88 -1.65
C ILE A 383 -8.14 29.08 -0.69
N SER A 384 -9.01 30.07 -0.92
CA SER A 384 -9.24 31.18 0.02
C SER A 384 -10.16 30.80 1.16
N LYS A 385 -11.18 29.96 1.01
CA LYS A 385 -11.91 29.42 2.19
C LYS A 385 -11.06 28.46 3.02
N LEU A 386 -10.09 27.76 2.41
CA LEU A 386 -9.05 27.02 3.13
C LEU A 386 -7.99 27.98 3.72
N GLY A 387 -7.60 29.02 3.01
CA GLY A 387 -6.55 29.98 3.39
C GLY A 387 -6.98 31.02 4.43
N GLU A 388 -8.20 31.54 4.37
CA GLU A 388 -8.83 32.42 5.35
C GLU A 388 -9.13 31.69 6.67
N ARG A 389 -9.31 30.36 6.63
CA ARG A 389 -9.36 29.53 7.86
C ARG A 389 -7.97 29.23 8.44
N LEU A 390 -6.86 29.41 7.70
CA LEU A 390 -5.56 28.82 8.07
C LEU A 390 -4.30 29.69 7.86
N GLY A 391 -4.40 30.97 7.46
CA GLY A 391 -3.30 31.94 7.51
C GLY A 391 -1.95 31.47 6.92
N VAL A 392 -1.92 31.15 5.62
CA VAL A 392 -0.75 30.54 4.96
C VAL A 392 0.33 31.57 4.59
N VAL A 393 1.58 31.28 4.97
CA VAL A 393 2.81 31.87 4.42
C VAL A 393 3.45 30.90 3.42
N SER A 394 3.90 31.43 2.29
CA SER A 394 4.50 30.70 1.17
C SER A 394 5.96 30.32 1.37
N SER A 395 6.30 29.19 0.74
CA SER A 395 7.54 28.89 0.00
C SER A 395 8.91 28.93 0.68
N ASN A 396 9.62 27.83 0.44
CA ASN A 396 11.06 27.69 0.21
C ASN A 396 12.04 28.08 1.35
N GLN A 397 12.91 27.10 1.62
CA GLN A 397 14.13 27.12 2.42
C GLN A 397 14.00 26.60 3.88
N HIS A 398 14.93 25.70 4.19
CA HIS A 398 15.22 25.05 5.47
C HIS A 398 14.25 23.94 5.95
N ARG A 399 14.82 22.75 6.17
CA ARG A 399 14.22 21.57 6.82
C ARG A 399 13.98 21.85 8.31
N SER A 400 13.14 22.83 8.62
CA SER A 400 12.74 23.10 10.00
C SER A 400 11.69 22.05 10.45
N PRO A 401 11.66 21.66 11.74
CA PRO A 401 10.62 20.79 12.29
C PRO A 401 9.19 21.29 12.03
N LYS A 402 9.00 22.61 11.96
CA LYS A 402 7.70 23.25 11.65
C LYS A 402 7.20 22.92 10.23
N THR A 403 8.09 22.89 9.24
CA THR A 403 7.73 22.58 7.84
C THR A 403 7.35 21.11 7.67
N ILE A 404 8.03 20.20 8.38
CA ILE A 404 7.72 18.76 8.38
C ILE A 404 6.35 18.51 9.04
N PHE A 405 6.08 19.19 10.15
CA PHE A 405 4.80 19.11 10.86
C PHE A 405 3.61 19.60 10.02
N MET A 406 3.75 20.72 9.32
CA MET A 406 2.72 21.23 8.41
C MET A 406 2.47 20.27 7.24
N ARG A 407 3.54 19.69 6.67
CA ARG A 407 3.42 18.69 5.61
C ARG A 407 2.72 17.41 6.07
N GLU A 408 2.98 16.97 7.29
CA GLU A 408 2.29 15.81 7.84
C GLU A 408 0.78 16.04 7.98
N GLN A 409 0.36 17.19 8.49
CA GLN A 409 -1.06 17.47 8.69
C GLN A 409 -1.83 17.57 7.37
N TRP A 410 -1.23 18.15 6.34
CA TRP A 410 -1.93 18.42 5.09
C TRP A 410 -1.92 17.21 4.15
N GLY A 411 -0.86 16.40 4.21
CA GLY A 411 -0.74 15.16 3.43
C GLY A 411 -1.38 13.94 4.11
N ALA A 412 -2.10 14.12 5.23
CA ALA A 412 -2.69 13.00 5.95
C ALA A 412 -3.97 12.47 5.30
N ALA A 413 -4.15 11.16 5.39
CA ALA A 413 -5.43 10.52 5.13
C ALA A 413 -6.36 10.75 6.33
N SER A 414 -7.60 11.11 6.03
CA SER A 414 -8.68 11.06 7.02
C SER A 414 -9.47 9.79 6.79
N CYS A 415 -9.46 8.89 7.77
CA CYS A 415 -10.14 7.61 7.71
C CYS A 415 -11.23 7.54 8.78
N ALA A 416 -12.35 6.89 8.48
CA ALA A 416 -13.32 6.55 9.53
C ALA A 416 -12.64 5.71 10.62
N ASN A 417 -12.83 6.10 11.88
CA ASN A 417 -12.22 5.38 12.99
C ASN A 417 -12.98 4.09 13.30
N PHE A 418 -12.39 2.96 12.95
CA PHE A 418 -12.97 1.66 13.24
C PHE A 418 -13.00 1.31 14.74
N ALA A 419 -12.22 2.02 15.55
CA ALA A 419 -12.19 1.85 17.00
C ALA A 419 -13.10 2.85 17.75
N LYS A 420 -13.90 3.66 17.03
CA LYS A 420 -14.79 4.65 17.65
C LYS A 420 -15.75 3.98 18.65
N GLY A 421 -15.88 4.59 19.83
CA GLY A 421 -16.72 4.10 20.93
C GLY A 421 -16.08 2.99 21.79
N LEU A 422 -14.88 2.53 21.43
CA LEU A 422 -14.09 1.57 22.21
C LEU A 422 -13.06 2.32 23.06
N TYR A 423 -13.55 2.91 24.15
CA TYR A 423 -12.81 3.85 25.00
C TYR A 423 -11.61 3.24 25.74
N GLU A 424 -11.48 1.91 25.74
CA GLU A 424 -10.28 1.19 26.17
C GLU A 424 -9.08 1.39 25.22
N THR A 425 -9.34 1.75 23.96
CA THR A 425 -8.30 2.07 22.98
C THR A 425 -7.92 3.55 23.07
N SER A 426 -6.65 3.88 22.81
CA SER A 426 -6.17 5.27 22.84
C SER A 426 -6.80 6.17 21.78
N VAL A 427 -7.54 5.59 20.82
CA VAL A 427 -8.25 6.28 19.75
C VAL A 427 -9.77 6.13 19.87
N GLY A 428 -10.31 5.54 20.94
CA GLY A 428 -11.74 5.23 21.04
C GLY A 428 -12.66 6.46 21.08
N SER A 429 -12.12 7.60 21.52
CA SER A 429 -12.85 8.86 21.70
C SER A 429 -12.85 9.77 20.47
N ILE A 430 -12.10 9.45 19.41
CA ILE A 430 -12.00 10.29 18.20
C ILE A 430 -12.84 9.72 17.06
N ASP A 431 -13.43 10.60 16.25
CA ASP A 431 -14.31 10.19 15.15
C ASP A 431 -13.57 9.65 13.92
N SER A 432 -12.39 10.20 13.65
CA SER A 432 -11.60 9.89 12.47
C SER A 432 -10.14 9.64 12.84
N LEU A 433 -9.57 8.59 12.26
CA LEU A 433 -8.13 8.35 12.29
C LEU A 433 -7.45 9.27 11.28
N VAL A 434 -6.36 9.89 11.71
CA VAL A 434 -5.48 10.66 10.83
C VAL A 434 -4.21 9.87 10.65
N LEU A 435 -4.04 9.30 9.47
CA LEU A 435 -2.96 8.39 9.15
C LEU A 435 -2.07 8.99 8.06
N VAL A 436 -0.78 8.67 8.10
CA VAL A 436 0.24 9.17 7.18
C VAL A 436 1.19 8.06 6.77
N ASP A 437 1.96 8.30 5.71
CA ASP A 437 3.06 7.43 5.28
C ASP A 437 3.94 7.02 6.48
N ALA A 438 4.20 5.72 6.62
CA ALA A 438 5.04 5.20 7.70
C ALA A 438 6.49 5.73 7.66
N GLY A 439 6.95 6.26 6.52
CA GLY A 439 8.25 6.94 6.40
C GLY A 439 8.38 8.25 7.21
N PHE A 440 7.29 8.71 7.85
CA PHE A 440 7.31 9.79 8.86
C PHE A 440 7.61 9.30 10.28
N GLU A 441 7.68 7.98 10.51
CA GLU A 441 8.08 7.42 11.79
C GLU A 441 9.54 7.75 12.11
N VAL A 442 9.80 8.27 13.31
CA VAL A 442 11.13 8.61 13.81
C VAL A 442 11.32 7.98 15.18
N VAL A 443 12.44 7.29 15.38
CA VAL A 443 12.81 6.61 16.63
C VAL A 443 14.22 7.07 17.02
N ASP A 444 14.33 7.79 18.13
CA ASP A 444 15.60 8.36 18.64
C ASP A 444 16.44 9.07 17.56
N SER A 445 15.78 9.87 16.72
CA SER A 445 16.34 10.64 15.58
C SER A 445 16.52 9.89 14.26
N ASP A 446 16.42 8.56 14.24
CA ASP A 446 16.49 7.77 13.00
C ASP A 446 15.10 7.60 12.38
N ARG A 447 14.98 7.75 11.05
CA ARG A 447 13.71 7.50 10.35
C ARG A 447 13.52 6.02 10.10
N LEU A 448 12.36 5.48 10.50
CA LEU A 448 11.99 4.09 10.19
C LEU A 448 11.37 4.03 8.80
N CYS A 449 12.21 3.87 7.77
CA CYS A 449 11.77 3.73 6.38
C CYS A 449 11.76 2.26 5.92
N LEU A 450 11.31 1.33 6.78
CA LEU A 450 11.19 -0.11 6.49
C LEU A 450 9.82 -0.65 6.90
N GLY A 451 9.16 -1.40 6.02
CA GLY A 451 7.91 -2.10 6.32
C GLY A 451 8.08 -3.34 7.21
N ILE A 452 9.00 -3.34 8.17
CA ILE A 452 9.40 -4.56 8.90
C ILE A 452 8.46 -4.94 10.06
N MET A 453 7.79 -3.96 10.68
CA MET A 453 6.98 -4.17 11.88
C MET A 453 5.91 -5.27 11.74
N PRO A 454 5.13 -5.34 10.63
CA PRO A 454 4.17 -6.42 10.41
C PRO A 454 4.76 -7.83 10.46
N LEU A 455 6.03 -8.00 10.04
CA LEU A 455 6.71 -9.30 10.04
C LEU A 455 7.15 -9.69 11.45
N LEU A 456 7.62 -8.72 12.25
CA LEU A 456 8.03 -8.95 13.64
C LEU A 456 6.82 -9.34 14.52
N TYR A 457 5.66 -8.70 14.34
CA TYR A 457 4.43 -9.08 15.05
C TYR A 457 3.96 -10.51 14.74
N ARG A 458 4.38 -11.06 13.60
CA ARG A 458 4.03 -12.41 13.14
C ARG A 458 5.03 -13.48 13.58
N GLY A 459 6.15 -13.09 14.21
CA GLY A 459 7.21 -14.03 14.58
C GLY A 459 7.82 -14.73 13.37
N VAL A 460 8.00 -14.01 12.27
CA VAL A 460 8.68 -14.53 11.07
C VAL A 460 10.09 -14.96 11.44
N ASN A 461 10.53 -16.16 11.02
CA ASN A 461 11.82 -16.73 11.40
C ASN A 461 13.00 -16.18 10.58
N LEU A 462 12.76 -15.80 9.32
CA LEU A 462 13.76 -15.22 8.42
C LEU A 462 13.16 -14.04 7.67
N ILE A 463 13.80 -12.87 7.77
CA ILE A 463 13.37 -11.63 7.11
C ILE A 463 14.46 -11.13 6.17
N TYR A 464 14.15 -11.10 4.88
CA TYR A 464 14.94 -10.37 3.88
C TYR A 464 14.55 -8.88 3.91
N VAL A 465 15.44 -8.02 4.40
CA VAL A 465 15.23 -6.58 4.55
C VAL A 465 15.88 -5.86 3.37
N VAL A 466 15.06 -5.29 2.49
CA VAL A 466 15.52 -4.64 1.25
C VAL A 466 15.47 -3.13 1.41
N GLY A 467 16.65 -2.51 1.48
CA GLY A 467 16.81 -1.07 1.57
C GLY A 467 16.63 -0.39 0.21
N THR A 468 15.83 0.67 0.18
CA THR A 468 15.50 1.46 -1.02
C THR A 468 16.00 2.91 -0.92
N ALA A 469 16.88 3.18 0.04
CA ALA A 469 17.51 4.47 0.24
C ALA A 469 18.48 4.79 -0.91
N ARG A 470 18.67 6.09 -1.21
CA ARG A 470 19.67 6.53 -2.19
C ARG A 470 21.09 6.40 -1.65
N ASP A 471 21.28 6.75 -0.37
CA ASP A 471 22.53 6.48 0.32
C ASP A 471 22.47 5.07 0.91
N TYR A 472 23.28 4.16 0.36
CA TYR A 472 23.31 2.77 0.78
C TYR A 472 24.17 2.54 2.05
N ASN A 473 24.96 3.54 2.47
CA ASN A 473 25.61 3.53 3.78
C ASN A 473 24.65 3.99 4.89
N ASP A 474 23.49 4.52 4.53
CA ASP A 474 22.45 4.89 5.48
C ASP A 474 21.79 3.65 6.08
N VAL A 475 22.26 3.28 7.27
CA VAL A 475 21.69 2.22 8.11
C VAL A 475 20.69 2.75 9.13
N SER A 476 20.32 4.03 9.08
CA SER A 476 19.41 4.67 10.05
C SER A 476 18.07 3.93 10.13
N SER A 477 17.52 3.49 8.99
CA SER A 477 16.25 2.77 8.99
C SER A 477 16.32 1.39 9.63
N LEU A 478 17.44 0.67 9.48
CA LEU A 478 17.66 -0.60 10.16
C LEU A 478 17.83 -0.38 11.67
N ARG A 479 18.56 0.67 12.07
CA ARG A 479 18.73 1.06 13.48
C ARG A 479 17.41 1.49 14.12
N ALA A 480 16.60 2.26 13.40
CA ALA A 480 15.27 2.63 13.84
C ALA A 480 14.37 1.40 14.02
N ALA A 481 14.49 0.40 13.14
CA ALA A 481 13.73 -0.85 13.25
C ALA A 481 14.11 -1.65 14.50
N GLU A 482 15.42 -1.82 14.75
CA GLU A 482 15.94 -2.47 15.97
C GLU A 482 15.42 -1.76 17.23
N LYS A 483 15.61 -0.43 17.31
CA LYS A 483 15.14 0.39 18.44
C LYS A 483 13.62 0.27 18.65
N LYS A 484 12.83 0.33 17.57
CA LYS A 484 11.37 0.20 17.63
C LYS A 484 10.95 -1.19 18.10
N ALA A 485 11.63 -2.24 17.64
CA ALA A 485 11.38 -3.61 18.06
C ALA A 485 11.63 -3.77 19.57
N HIS A 486 12.78 -3.31 20.06
CA HIS A 486 13.11 -3.33 21.50
C HIS A 486 12.10 -2.53 22.34
N LEU A 487 11.72 -1.33 21.88
CA LEU A 487 10.71 -0.50 22.55
C LEU A 487 9.34 -1.20 22.66
N LEU A 488 9.05 -2.12 21.74
CA LEU A 488 7.82 -2.90 21.71
C LEU A 488 7.95 -4.30 22.33
N GLY A 489 9.12 -4.65 22.88
CA GLY A 489 9.39 -5.99 23.39
C GLY A 489 9.40 -7.08 22.31
N LEU A 490 9.57 -6.71 21.05
CA LEU A 490 9.70 -7.64 19.92
C LEU A 490 11.15 -8.12 19.80
N LYS A 491 11.32 -9.37 19.38
CA LYS A 491 12.64 -9.96 19.16
C LYS A 491 13.30 -9.39 17.92
N PHE A 492 14.60 -9.12 18.03
CA PHE A 492 15.45 -8.60 16.97
C PHE A 492 16.88 -9.06 17.24
N PRO A 493 17.65 -9.52 16.25
CA PRO A 493 19.02 -9.98 16.49
C PRO A 493 19.97 -8.79 16.68
N PRO A 494 21.11 -8.98 17.36
CA PRO A 494 22.13 -7.95 17.45
C PRO A 494 22.68 -7.60 16.06
N ILE A 495 22.79 -6.30 15.76
CA ILE A 495 23.27 -5.81 14.46
C ILE A 495 24.68 -5.20 14.58
N THR A 496 25.61 -5.69 13.76
CA THR A 496 26.95 -5.12 13.59
C THR A 496 26.99 -4.19 12.37
N TYR A 497 26.67 -2.92 12.59
CA TYR A 497 26.48 -1.92 11.54
C TYR A 497 27.73 -1.66 10.69
N GLU A 498 28.93 -1.84 11.23
CA GLU A 498 30.21 -1.60 10.56
C GLU A 498 30.51 -2.59 9.43
N SER A 499 29.76 -3.70 9.38
CA SER A 499 29.88 -4.73 8.34
C SER A 499 29.00 -4.46 7.12
N ILE A 500 27.99 -3.58 7.26
CA ILE A 500 27.00 -3.30 6.21
C ILE A 500 27.65 -2.51 5.07
N GLY A 501 27.26 -2.84 3.84
CA GLY A 501 27.73 -2.17 2.62
C GLY A 501 28.99 -2.78 2.01
N LYS A 502 29.68 -3.70 2.69
CA LYS A 502 30.85 -4.42 2.16
C LYS A 502 30.45 -5.50 1.13
N THR A 503 29.38 -6.24 1.41
CA THR A 503 28.83 -7.31 0.54
C THR A 503 27.44 -6.93 0.00
N GLY A 504 26.90 -7.71 -0.94
CA GLY A 504 25.55 -7.50 -1.50
C GLY A 504 24.42 -7.74 -0.49
N ALA A 505 24.70 -8.53 0.55
CA ALA A 505 23.81 -8.80 1.66
C ALA A 505 24.62 -9.06 2.95
N SER A 506 24.06 -8.68 4.10
CA SER A 506 24.61 -8.94 5.44
C SER A 506 23.62 -9.81 6.23
N VAL A 507 24.10 -10.84 6.92
CA VAL A 507 23.25 -11.77 7.69
C VAL A 507 23.50 -11.58 9.17
N PHE A 508 22.43 -11.38 9.94
CA PHE A 508 22.46 -11.20 11.39
C PHE A 508 21.64 -12.31 12.04
N ILE A 509 22.26 -13.00 12.99
CA ILE A 509 21.71 -14.18 13.66
C ILE A 509 22.00 -14.00 15.15
N ASP A 510 20.95 -14.08 15.97
CA ASP A 510 21.10 -14.26 17.41
C ASP A 510 21.20 -15.76 17.70
N GLU A 511 22.40 -16.25 18.04
CA GLU A 511 22.63 -17.68 18.30
C GLU A 511 22.09 -18.11 19.67
N ASP A 512 21.83 -17.16 20.58
CA ASP A 512 21.36 -17.42 21.95
C ASP A 512 19.82 -17.42 22.05
N ASP A 513 19.14 -16.68 21.18
CA ASP A 513 17.67 -16.64 21.11
C ASP A 513 17.14 -17.21 19.79
N LEU A 514 16.75 -18.49 19.80
CA LEU A 514 16.16 -19.18 18.65
C LEU A 514 14.89 -18.51 18.10
N LYS A 515 14.13 -17.80 18.95
CA LYS A 515 12.90 -17.08 18.55
C LYS A 515 13.17 -15.73 17.89
N SER A 516 14.39 -15.22 17.98
CA SER A 516 14.80 -14.02 17.26
C SER A 516 14.83 -14.28 15.75
N PRO A 517 14.35 -13.36 14.90
CA PRO A 517 14.41 -13.58 13.46
C PRO A 517 15.87 -13.55 12.96
N ILE A 518 16.19 -14.37 11.96
CA ILE A 518 17.36 -14.09 11.12
C ILE A 518 17.04 -12.87 10.26
N ILE A 519 17.90 -11.86 10.29
CA ILE A 519 17.78 -10.67 9.44
C ILE A 519 18.83 -10.75 8.32
N VAL A 520 18.39 -10.68 7.08
CA VAL A 520 19.28 -10.51 5.92
C VAL A 520 19.06 -9.12 5.34
N TYR A 521 20.01 -8.21 5.57
CA TYR A 521 19.92 -6.84 5.07
C TYR A 521 20.57 -6.70 3.70
N MET A 522 19.83 -6.17 2.72
CA MET A 522 20.25 -5.94 1.35
C MET A 522 20.11 -4.46 0.99
N PRO A 523 21.20 -3.67 0.98
CA PRO A 523 21.13 -2.26 0.65
C PRO A 523 20.94 -2.03 -0.86
N GLY A 524 20.14 -1.01 -1.22
CA GLY A 524 19.91 -0.58 -2.61
C GLY A 524 21.09 0.20 -3.20
N ARG A 525 22.25 -0.46 -3.32
CA ARG A 525 23.54 0.14 -3.72
C ARG A 525 23.84 0.01 -5.21
N ALA A 526 24.74 0.85 -5.71
CA ALA A 526 25.40 0.62 -7.00
C ALA A 526 26.22 -0.68 -6.98
N HIS A 527 26.41 -1.29 -8.15
CA HIS A 527 27.20 -2.51 -8.28
C HIS A 527 28.04 -2.51 -9.56
N GLN A 528 29.36 -2.53 -9.42
CA GLN A 528 30.30 -2.47 -10.54
C GLN A 528 30.13 -3.63 -11.54
N GLY A 529 29.75 -4.82 -11.04
CA GLY A 529 29.46 -5.98 -11.88
C GLY A 529 28.18 -5.88 -12.72
N TYR A 530 27.33 -4.88 -12.47
CA TYR A 530 26.10 -4.63 -13.23
C TYR A 530 26.33 -3.53 -14.28
N SER A 531 26.62 -2.31 -13.82
CA SER A 531 26.91 -1.16 -14.68
C SER A 531 27.48 0.00 -13.86
N LEU A 532 27.82 1.10 -14.54
CA LEU A 532 28.20 2.38 -13.90
C LEU A 532 26.99 3.13 -13.29
N PHE A 533 25.78 2.60 -13.42
CA PHE A 533 24.57 3.22 -12.87
C PHE A 533 24.61 3.22 -11.34
N ASP A 534 24.64 4.41 -10.75
CA ASP A 534 24.61 4.61 -9.30
C ASP A 534 23.33 5.33 -8.87
N PRO A 535 22.36 4.62 -8.27
CA PRO A 535 21.13 5.24 -7.79
C PRO A 535 21.35 6.44 -6.85
N ALA A 536 22.50 6.56 -6.17
CA ALA A 536 22.80 7.72 -5.33
C ALA A 536 23.04 9.00 -6.15
N GLN A 537 23.60 8.85 -7.35
CA GLN A 537 24.08 9.95 -8.20
C GLN A 537 23.05 10.36 -9.27
N GLU A 538 22.20 9.44 -9.68
CA GLU A 538 21.22 9.66 -10.76
C GLU A 538 20.09 10.59 -10.33
N GLU A 539 19.75 11.58 -11.17
CA GLU A 539 18.67 12.53 -10.87
C GLU A 539 17.28 11.87 -10.89
N CYS A 540 17.07 10.94 -11.83
CA CYS A 540 15.82 10.20 -11.98
C CYS A 540 15.48 9.38 -10.73
N THR A 541 16.44 9.04 -9.86
CA THR A 541 16.19 8.27 -8.64
C THR A 541 15.82 9.15 -7.44
N ARG A 542 15.72 10.47 -7.61
CA ARG A 542 15.22 11.35 -6.55
C ARG A 542 13.80 10.93 -6.13
N THR A 543 13.54 11.03 -4.83
CA THR A 543 12.31 10.51 -4.22
C THR A 543 11.03 11.14 -4.78
N LEU A 544 11.08 12.39 -5.24
CA LEU A 544 9.94 13.11 -5.83
C LEU A 544 9.80 12.90 -7.34
N ASN A 545 10.65 12.10 -7.97
CA ASN A 545 10.52 11.80 -9.38
C ASN A 545 9.48 10.71 -9.61
N PHE A 546 8.48 11.00 -10.43
CA PHE A 546 7.41 10.06 -10.82
C PHE A 546 7.50 9.62 -12.29
N THR A 547 8.41 10.20 -13.07
CA THR A 547 8.53 9.95 -14.50
C THR A 547 9.90 9.36 -14.79
N TYR A 548 9.91 8.21 -15.44
CA TYR A 548 11.12 7.47 -15.80
C TYR A 548 11.02 7.12 -17.28
N THR A 549 12.08 7.38 -18.03
CA THR A 549 12.23 6.72 -19.33
C THR A 549 12.30 5.21 -19.14
N GLN A 550 11.91 4.43 -20.14
CA GLN A 550 12.02 2.97 -20.08
C GLN A 550 13.44 2.52 -19.68
N ARG A 551 14.48 3.15 -20.24
CA ARG A 551 15.89 2.81 -19.94
C ARG A 551 16.26 3.05 -18.48
N GLU A 552 15.82 4.15 -17.88
CA GLU A 552 16.09 4.44 -16.46
C GLU A 552 15.36 3.45 -15.54
N ALA A 553 14.11 3.14 -15.87
CA ALA A 553 13.33 2.16 -15.13
C ALA A 553 13.97 0.76 -15.20
N GLU A 554 14.37 0.33 -16.40
CA GLU A 554 15.08 -0.93 -16.63
C GLU A 554 16.44 -0.99 -15.93
N ALA A 555 17.21 0.10 -15.94
CA ALA A 555 18.51 0.15 -15.25
C ALA A 555 18.35 -0.03 -13.73
N LEU A 556 17.38 0.65 -13.11
CA LEU A 556 17.15 0.56 -11.67
C LEU A 556 16.57 -0.81 -11.25
N MET A 557 15.61 -1.33 -12.01
CA MET A 557 15.05 -2.67 -11.77
C MET A 557 16.11 -3.76 -12.00
N GLY A 558 16.88 -3.64 -13.08
CA GLY A 558 17.93 -4.58 -13.44
C GLY A 558 19.06 -4.63 -12.42
N LEU A 559 19.46 -3.49 -11.84
CA LEU A 559 20.44 -3.45 -10.74
C LEU A 559 19.94 -4.25 -9.53
N SER A 560 18.68 -4.06 -9.15
CA SER A 560 18.10 -4.76 -7.99
C SER A 560 17.98 -6.27 -8.23
N ASP A 561 17.58 -6.67 -9.44
CA ASP A 561 17.54 -8.08 -9.88
C ASP A 561 18.95 -8.71 -9.84
N PHE A 562 19.94 -7.99 -10.37
CA PHE A 562 21.33 -8.43 -10.41
C PHE A 562 21.89 -8.69 -9.00
N ILE A 563 21.67 -7.75 -8.07
CA ILE A 563 22.13 -7.89 -6.67
C ILE A 563 21.52 -9.12 -5.99
N VAL A 564 20.25 -9.44 -6.27
CA VAL A 564 19.62 -10.69 -5.78
C VAL A 564 20.30 -11.92 -6.37
N GLY A 565 20.63 -11.89 -7.66
CA GLY A 565 21.40 -12.93 -8.33
C GLY A 565 22.75 -13.21 -7.68
N GLU A 566 23.56 -12.16 -7.50
CA GLU A 566 24.90 -12.26 -6.89
C GLU A 566 24.84 -12.71 -5.42
N SER A 567 23.76 -12.35 -4.72
CA SER A 567 23.59 -12.68 -3.30
C SER A 567 23.01 -14.09 -3.10
N LYS A 568 22.75 -14.87 -4.15
CA LYS A 568 22.04 -16.16 -4.08
C LYS A 568 22.58 -17.09 -3.00
N GLU A 569 23.91 -17.28 -2.91
CA GLU A 569 24.50 -18.19 -1.92
C GLU A 569 24.34 -17.68 -0.48
N ILE A 570 24.39 -16.37 -0.25
CA ILE A 570 24.11 -15.77 1.07
C ILE A 570 22.64 -15.97 1.44
N LEU A 571 21.73 -15.78 0.49
CA LEU A 571 20.29 -15.97 0.68
C LEU A 571 19.94 -17.44 0.95
N ARG A 572 20.59 -18.37 0.25
CA ARG A 572 20.50 -19.83 0.48
C ARG A 572 21.04 -20.22 1.85
N TYR A 573 22.18 -19.66 2.25
CA TYR A 573 22.75 -19.88 3.58
C TYR A 573 21.77 -19.45 4.69
N ALA A 574 21.18 -18.27 4.59
CA ALA A 574 20.18 -17.80 5.56
C ALA A 574 18.95 -18.73 5.61
N GLY A 575 18.49 -19.23 4.47
CA GLY A 575 17.42 -20.23 4.39
C GLY A 575 17.76 -21.54 5.12
N LYS A 576 18.97 -22.07 4.94
CA LYS A 576 19.45 -23.25 5.68
C LYS A 576 19.48 -23.02 7.18
N ARG A 577 20.03 -21.88 7.62
CA ARG A 577 20.09 -21.51 9.04
C ARG A 577 18.70 -21.38 9.67
N ALA A 578 17.71 -20.86 8.92
CA ALA A 578 16.33 -20.76 9.40
C ALA A 578 15.71 -22.14 9.64
N VAL A 579 15.94 -23.10 8.73
CA VAL A 579 15.48 -24.49 8.90
C VAL A 579 16.17 -25.16 10.08
N GLU A 580 17.48 -25.04 10.20
CA GLU A 580 18.25 -25.62 11.31
C GLU A 580 17.78 -25.10 12.68
N ARG A 581 17.49 -23.80 12.79
CA ARG A 581 16.93 -23.21 14.01
C ARG A 581 15.53 -23.75 14.29
N LYS A 582 14.68 -23.89 13.27
CA LYS A 582 13.33 -24.44 13.43
C LYS A 582 13.36 -25.90 13.89
N MET A 583 14.30 -26.69 13.39
CA MET A 583 14.54 -28.05 13.89
C MET A 583 14.94 -28.06 15.37
N LYS A 584 15.85 -27.16 15.79
CA LYS A 584 16.26 -27.03 17.19
C LYS A 584 15.14 -26.55 18.11
N GLU A 585 14.24 -25.70 17.63
CA GLU A 585 13.06 -25.26 18.42
C GLU A 585 12.05 -26.39 18.67
N ASN A 586 12.03 -27.39 17.80
CA ASN A 586 11.09 -28.51 17.84
C ASN A 586 11.65 -29.76 18.56
N ALA A 587 12.97 -29.84 18.71
CA ALA A 587 13.68 -30.89 19.45
C ALA A 587 13.63 -30.61 20.96
#